data_AF-A0AA47EKP5-F1
#
_entry.id   AF-A0AA47EKP5-F1
#
_cell.length_a   1.000
_cell.length_b   1.000
_cell.length_c   1.000
_cell.angle_alpha   90.00
_cell.angle_beta   90.00
_cell.angle_gamma   90.00
#
_symmetry.space_group_name_H-M   'P 1'
#
loop_
_entity.id
_entity.type
_entity.pdbx_description
1 polymer ?
#
loop_
_entity_poly.entity_id
_entity_poly.type
_entity_poly.pdbx_seq_one_letter_code
_entity_poly.pdbx_strand_id
1 'polypeptide(L)'
;MGIVIMDEKEELKQELQQQLEWVEYRQRMLDIIEEKLLQMKEITEQAKQDNLSSEEIEAVNISLNNLASQVKAIDSESKRTEDKKIIE
;
A
#
# COMPACT_ATOMS: atom_id res chain seq x y z
N MET A 1 -2.00 35.82 27.82
CA MET A 1 -1.87 35.52 26.38
C MET A 1 -0.82 34.45 26.06
N GLY A 2 0.12 34.12 26.95
CA GLY A 2 1.16 33.09 26.70
C GLY A 2 0.76 31.62 26.94
N ILE A 3 -0.36 31.34 27.62
CA ILE A 3 -0.84 29.96 27.84
C ILE A 3 -1.49 29.41 26.55
N VAL A 4 -2.34 30.20 25.90
CA VAL A 4 -3.04 29.83 24.65
C VAL A 4 -2.05 29.49 23.51
N ILE A 5 -0.96 30.23 23.38
CA ILE A 5 0.06 29.99 22.34
C ILE A 5 0.84 28.68 22.58
N MET A 6 0.97 28.25 23.84
CA MET A 6 1.65 27.01 24.19
C MET A 6 0.79 25.79 23.87
N ASP A 7 -0.52 25.90 24.08
CA ASP A 7 -1.51 24.86 23.77
C ASP A 7 -1.63 24.67 22.24
N GLU A 8 -1.75 25.75 21.46
CA GLU A 8 -1.82 25.70 19.98
C GLU A 8 -0.58 25.04 19.35
N LYS A 9 0.60 25.27 19.94
CA LYS A 9 1.86 24.70 19.46
C LYS A 9 1.95 23.20 19.72
N GLU A 10 1.45 22.73 20.86
CA GLU A 10 1.47 21.30 21.18
C GLU A 10 0.41 20.53 20.40
N GLU A 11 -0.77 21.13 20.15
CA GLU A 11 -1.79 20.59 19.24
C GLU A 11 -1.24 20.42 17.82
N LEU A 12 -0.63 21.47 17.25
CA LEU A 12 -0.02 21.41 15.93
C LEU A 12 1.06 20.32 15.84
N LYS A 13 1.85 20.17 16.90
CA LYS A 13 2.90 19.13 16.96
C LYS A 13 2.30 17.73 16.98
N GLN A 14 1.18 17.52 17.68
CA GLN A 14 0.47 16.24 17.69
C GLN A 14 -0.12 15.90 16.31
N GLU A 15 -0.74 16.88 15.64
CA GLU A 15 -1.25 16.70 14.28
C GLU A 15 -0.14 16.31 13.30
N LEU A 16 0.98 17.04 13.31
CA LEU A 16 2.13 16.75 12.46
C LEU A 16 2.74 15.37 12.75
N GLN A 17 2.79 14.96 14.02
CA GLN A 17 3.25 13.63 14.40
C GLN A 17 2.33 12.53 13.84
N GLN A 18 1.01 12.70 13.93
CA GLN A 18 0.04 11.75 13.39
C GLN A 18 0.10 11.65 11.86
N GLN A 19 0.34 12.77 11.18
CA GLN A 19 0.55 12.82 9.72
C GLN A 19 1.84 12.10 9.34
N LEU A 20 2.93 12.34 10.06
CA LEU A 20 4.21 11.68 9.81
C LEU A 20 4.09 10.15 9.96
N GLU A 21 3.46 9.69 11.05
CA GLU A 21 3.21 8.25 11.26
C GLU A 21 2.36 7.63 10.16
N TRP A 22 1.38 8.39 9.64
CA TRP A 22 0.58 7.93 8.51
C TRP A 22 1.41 7.83 7.22
N VAL A 23 2.24 8.84 6.91
CA VAL A 23 3.12 8.82 5.73
C VAL A 23 4.10 7.65 5.79
N GLU A 24 4.73 7.42 6.95
CA GLU A 24 5.64 6.29 7.15
C GLU A 24 4.95 4.95 6.98
N TYR A 25 3.73 4.82 7.52
CA TYR A 25 2.92 3.62 7.31
C TYR A 25 2.58 3.43 5.84
N ARG A 26 2.14 4.49 5.16
CA ARG A 26 1.76 4.43 3.73
C ARG A 26 2.95 4.07 2.85
N GLN A 27 4.13 4.60 3.16
CA GLN A 27 5.37 4.25 2.45
C GLN A 27 5.67 2.74 2.56
N ARG A 28 5.63 2.18 3.77
CA ARG A 28 5.82 0.73 3.97
C ARG A 28 4.81 -0.12 3.18
N MET A 29 3.57 0.32 3.10
CA MET A 29 2.54 -0.39 2.32
C MET A 29 2.77 -0.29 0.81
N LEU A 30 3.30 0.84 0.33
CA LEU A 30 3.70 1.01 -1.06
C LEU A 30 4.90 0.12 -1.42
N ASP A 31 5.87 -0.03 -0.53
CA ASP A 31 7.01 -0.95 -0.73
C ASP A 31 6.52 -2.39 -0.93
N ILE A 32 5.57 -2.85 -0.10
CA ILE A 32 4.96 -4.19 -0.24
C ILE A 32 4.17 -4.33 -1.56
N ILE A 33 3.49 -3.27 -2.00
CA ILE A 33 2.79 -3.26 -3.29
C ILE A 33 3.81 -3.38 -4.43
N GLU A 34 4.92 -2.64 -4.37
CA GLU A 34 5.97 -2.69 -5.37
C GLU A 34 6.55 -4.10 -5.50
N GLU A 35 6.86 -4.77 -4.38
CA GLU A 35 7.34 -6.15 -4.39
C GLU A 35 6.37 -7.10 -5.11
N LYS A 36 5.06 -6.96 -4.87
CA LYS A 36 4.03 -7.79 -5.53
C LYS A 36 3.93 -7.48 -7.03
N LEU A 37 4.07 -6.22 -7.43
CA LEU A 37 4.08 -5.83 -8.83
C LEU A 37 5.32 -6.37 -9.56
N LEU A 38 6.48 -6.38 -8.89
CA LEU A 38 7.69 -7.01 -9.42
C LEU A 38 7.49 -8.53 -9.60
N GLN A 39 6.87 -9.21 -8.64
CA GLN A 39 6.51 -10.63 -8.78
C GLN A 39 5.58 -10.88 -9.98
N MET A 40 4.56 -10.03 -10.18
CA MET A 40 3.68 -10.13 -11.35
C MET A 40 4.45 -9.96 -12.66
N LYS A 41 5.39 -9.01 -12.70
CA LYS A 41 6.25 -8.80 -13.86
C LYS A 41 7.12 -10.03 -14.15
N GLU A 42 7.79 -10.59 -13.15
CA GLU A 42 8.63 -11.78 -13.30
C GLU A 42 7.83 -12.97 -13.84
N ILE A 43 6.65 -13.25 -13.28
CA ILE A 43 5.76 -14.32 -13.76
C ILE A 43 5.38 -14.10 -15.23
N THR A 44 5.06 -12.87 -15.61
CA THR A 44 4.66 -12.54 -16.98
C THR A 44 5.82 -12.65 -17.97
N GLU A 45 7.03 -12.26 -17.54
CA GLU A 45 8.24 -12.39 -18.35
C GLU A 45 8.64 -13.85 -18.57
N GLN A 46 8.53 -14.69 -17.55
CA GLN A 46 8.75 -16.15 -17.65
C GLN A 46 7.71 -16.79 -18.60
N ALA A 47 6.43 -16.50 -18.38
CA ALA A 47 5.35 -17.04 -19.20
C ALA A 47 5.44 -16.67 -20.69
N LYS A 48 6.14 -15.57 -21.04
CA LYS A 48 6.39 -15.16 -22.43
C LYS A 48 7.50 -15.99 -23.10
N GLN A 49 8.47 -16.48 -22.32
CA GLN A 49 9.60 -17.25 -22.83
C GLN A 49 9.25 -18.74 -22.99
N ASP A 50 8.28 -19.21 -22.21
CA ASP A 50 7.90 -20.61 -22.17
C ASP A 50 6.74 -20.91 -23.13
N ASN A 51 6.82 -22.05 -23.83
CA ASN A 51 5.67 -22.61 -24.55
C ASN A 51 4.73 -23.31 -23.56
N LEU A 52 4.00 -22.51 -22.78
CA LEU A 52 3.11 -23.00 -21.73
C LEU A 52 1.93 -23.78 -22.32
N SER A 53 1.59 -24.88 -21.67
CA SER A 53 0.33 -25.60 -21.86
C SER A 53 -0.85 -24.80 -21.31
N SER A 54 -2.07 -25.18 -21.68
CA SER A 54 -3.29 -24.54 -21.17
C SER A 54 -3.40 -24.61 -19.63
N GLU A 55 -2.97 -25.72 -19.02
CA GLU A 55 -2.98 -25.87 -17.56
C GLU A 55 -1.98 -24.92 -16.88
N GLU A 56 -0.80 -24.75 -17.46
CA GLU A 56 0.21 -23.81 -16.94
C GLU A 56 -0.22 -22.35 -17.12
N ILE A 57 -0.87 -22.02 -18.25
CA ILE A 57 -1.47 -20.70 -18.47
C ILE A 57 -2.54 -20.41 -17.41
N GLU A 58 -3.37 -21.39 -17.06
CA GLU A 58 -4.39 -21.23 -16.02
C GLU A 58 -3.75 -21.01 -14.63
N ALA A 59 -2.70 -21.77 -14.30
CA ALA A 59 -1.95 -21.59 -13.05
C ALA A 59 -1.31 -20.18 -12.95
N VAL A 60 -0.70 -19.70 -14.05
CA VAL A 60 -0.15 -18.34 -14.15
C VAL A 60 -1.25 -17.29 -13.92
N ASN A 61 -2.40 -17.45 -14.58
CA ASN A 61 -3.53 -16.52 -14.42
C ASN A 61 -4.07 -16.50 -12.98
N ILE A 62 -4.17 -17.65 -12.32
CA ILE A 62 -4.58 -17.72 -10.91
C ILE A 62 -3.59 -16.95 -10.03
N SER A 63 -2.28 -17.14 -10.25
CA SER A 63 -1.23 -16.43 -9.50
C SER A 63 -1.32 -14.91 -9.69
N LEU A 64 -1.43 -14.44 -10.94
CA LEU A 64 -1.55 -13.02 -11.26
C LEU A 64 -2.81 -12.38 -10.64
N ASN A 65 -3.95 -13.07 -10.71
CA ASN A 65 -5.20 -12.58 -10.12
C ASN A 65 -5.14 -12.51 -8.58
N ASN A 66 -4.45 -13.46 -7.95
CA ASN A 66 -4.22 -13.45 -6.50
C ASN A 66 -3.33 -12.27 -6.09
N LEU A 67 -2.26 -12.00 -6.84
CA LEU A 67 -1.39 -10.83 -6.60
C LEU A 67 -2.13 -9.51 -6.81
N ALA A 68 -2.91 -9.40 -7.90
CA ALA A 68 -3.72 -8.22 -8.16
C ALA A 68 -4.74 -7.94 -7.04
N SER A 69 -5.37 -9.00 -6.51
CA SER A 69 -6.32 -8.88 -5.39
C SER A 69 -5.61 -8.40 -4.11
N GLN A 70 -4.41 -8.89 -3.83
CA GLN A 70 -3.60 -8.44 -2.68
C GLN A 70 -3.17 -6.98 -2.81
N VAL A 71 -2.68 -6.56 -3.98
CA VAL A 71 -2.31 -5.16 -4.25
C VAL A 71 -3.52 -4.25 -4.01
N LYS A 72 -4.68 -4.62 -4.54
CA LYS A 72 -5.92 -3.84 -4.36
C LYS A 72 -6.34 -3.75 -2.88
N ALA A 73 -6.23 -4.85 -2.14
CA ALA A 73 -6.57 -4.88 -0.72
C ALA A 73 -5.66 -3.95 0.10
N ILE A 74 -4.34 -4.06 -0.09
CA ILE A 74 -3.34 -3.24 0.63
C ILE A 74 -3.50 -1.76 0.29
N ASP A 75 -3.68 -1.43 -1.00
CA ASP A 75 -3.88 -0.04 -1.43
C ASP A 75 -5.15 0.56 -0.83
N SER A 76 -6.24 -0.21 -0.81
CA SER A 76 -7.52 0.23 -0.24
C SER A 76 -7.44 0.40 1.28
N GLU A 77 -6.81 -0.53 1.99
CA GLU A 77 -6.66 -0.47 3.44
C GLU A 77 -5.77 0.72 3.85
N SER A 78 -4.61 0.86 3.22
CA SER A 78 -3.64 1.88 3.60
C SER A 78 -4.13 3.31 3.35
N LYS A 79 -5.00 3.51 2.36
CA LYS A 79 -5.73 4.77 2.15
C LYS A 79 -6.84 5.01 3.18
N ARG A 80 -7.62 3.98 3.55
CA ARG A 80 -8.70 4.14 4.56
C ARG A 80 -8.18 4.51 5.95
N THR A 81 -6.93 4.17 6.28
CA THR A 81 -6.29 4.63 7.51
C THR A 81 -6.01 6.14 7.51
N GLU A 82 -5.91 6.77 6.32
CA GLU A 82 -5.89 8.24 6.17
C GLU A 82 -7.28 8.81 6.49
N ASP A 83 -8.31 8.29 5.83
CA ASP A 83 -9.68 8.79 5.94
C ASP A 83 -10.21 8.74 7.38
N LYS A 84 -9.88 7.69 8.14
CA LYS A 84 -10.28 7.60 9.55
C LYS A 84 -9.57 8.62 10.46
N LYS A 85 -8.34 9.03 10.13
CA LYS A 85 -7.59 10.03 10.89
C LYS A 85 -8.04 11.48 10.58
N ILE A 86 -8.75 11.71 9.48
CA ILE A 86 -9.25 13.05 9.09
C ILE A 86 -10.62 13.36 9.74
N ILE A 87 -11.33 12.35 10.28
CA ILE A 87 -12.73 12.48 10.76
C ILE A 87 -12.84 12.40 12.30
N GLU A 88 -11.75 12.14 13.04
CA GLU A 88 -11.67 12.23 14.50
C GLU A 88 -10.90 13.49 14.92
#